data_AF-A0AAW1SQ79-F1
#
_entry.id   AF-A0AAW1SQ79-F1
#
_cell.length_a   1.000
_cell.length_b   1.000
_cell.length_c   1.000
_cell.angle_alpha   90.00
_cell.angle_beta   90.00
_cell.angle_gamma   90.00
#
_symmetry.space_group_name_H-M   'P 1'
#
loop_
_entity.id
_entity.type
_entity.pdbx_description
1 polymer ?
#
loop_
_entity_poly.entity_id
_entity_poly.type
_entity_poly.pdbx_seq_one_letter_code
_entity_poly.pdbx_strand_id
1 'polypeptide(L)'
;GQIGRVLANWPEEDVRIAVVTDGERILGIGDLGANGMGISVGKSVVYGAAGVQPHQILPITVDVGCNADSVREDPLYIGLRQKRIRGGPYDSLLDELVASLRQRYGTSLLIHWEDLSAANSFRTLGRLQQQGIATFNDDIQSTGAATLASVLGATRLPSVPPLRQQRFLLFGAGQANIGAAQLLQHRLEQEGLSLQDARSRIWLFDRQGIVYDGRKGGSMTPEKAMFARSGSEAGWLEALGNDLRKAVQQLQPTALIGAAAVRGAFSHEVLAQLSQGMQNQRGMTGDVPIVLALSNPTDKAECTAEEAFQACNDRVAFGSGTAFQPFTAADGLEVVPSQANNSFIFPGLGFGCISCGATEITPDVLDAASTAVAASLTQEELQRRSILPDTKRLREVALRVAAAVALAAKTSMVASSENSTGTVVRVAH
;
A
#
# COMPACT_ATOMS: atom_id res chain seq x y z
N GLY A 1 9.72 24.84 -18.24
CA GLY A 1 10.79 24.59 -19.22
C GLY A 1 12.18 24.93 -18.68
N GLN A 2 12.42 24.81 -17.37
CA GLN A 2 13.72 25.10 -16.73
C GLN A 2 14.07 24.04 -15.67
N ILE A 3 13.32 22.94 -15.54
CA ILE A 3 13.56 21.93 -14.50
C ILE A 3 14.95 21.31 -14.67
N GLY A 4 15.38 21.00 -15.90
CA GLY A 4 16.74 20.51 -16.16
C GLY A 4 17.84 21.42 -15.59
N ARG A 5 17.65 22.75 -15.63
CA ARG A 5 18.57 23.73 -15.02
C ARG A 5 18.54 23.68 -13.50
N VAL A 6 17.36 23.49 -12.90
CA VAL A 6 17.22 23.34 -11.44
C VAL A 6 17.91 22.06 -10.97
N LEU A 7 17.68 20.94 -11.66
CA LEU A 7 18.32 19.66 -11.37
C LEU A 7 19.85 19.71 -11.53
N ALA A 8 20.36 20.55 -12.44
CA ALA A 8 21.80 20.75 -12.60
C ALA A 8 22.50 21.34 -11.36
N ASN A 9 21.74 21.95 -10.44
CA ASN A 9 22.28 22.44 -9.18
C ASN A 9 22.43 21.33 -8.11
N TRP A 10 21.86 20.13 -8.33
CA TRP A 10 22.06 19.01 -7.41
C TRP A 10 23.48 18.44 -7.58
N PRO A 11 24.25 18.27 -6.48
CA PRO A 11 25.68 17.96 -6.56
C PRO A 11 25.97 16.50 -6.95
N GLU A 12 25.03 15.58 -6.73
CA GLU A 12 25.23 14.16 -7.02
C GLU A 12 24.92 13.84 -8.48
N GLU A 13 25.80 13.08 -9.13
CA GLU A 13 25.65 12.65 -10.52
C GLU A 13 25.05 11.24 -10.66
N ASP A 14 25.24 10.34 -9.69
CA ASP A 14 24.72 8.96 -9.68
C ASP A 14 23.43 8.85 -8.86
N VAL A 15 22.40 9.62 -9.19
CA VAL A 15 21.07 9.46 -8.56
C VAL A 15 20.36 8.26 -9.19
N ARG A 16 19.84 7.34 -8.36
CA ARG A 16 19.13 6.12 -8.81
C ARG A 16 17.69 6.03 -8.32
N ILE A 17 17.34 6.76 -7.25
CA ILE A 17 15.97 6.87 -6.74
C ILE A 17 15.62 8.34 -6.57
N ALA A 18 14.51 8.77 -7.15
CA ALA A 18 13.90 10.08 -6.87
C ALA A 18 12.60 9.86 -6.08
N VAL A 19 12.51 10.45 -4.89
CA VAL A 19 11.29 10.41 -4.05
C VAL A 19 10.56 11.74 -4.19
N VAL A 20 9.37 11.71 -4.77
CA VAL A 20 8.66 12.90 -5.23
C VAL A 20 7.30 13.02 -4.55
N THR A 21 7.05 14.18 -3.94
CA THR A 21 5.73 14.56 -3.41
C THR A 21 5.31 15.93 -3.95
N ASP A 22 4.00 16.20 -4.02
CA ASP A 22 3.46 17.56 -4.19
C ASP A 22 2.86 18.12 -2.89
N GLY A 23 2.91 17.35 -1.80
CA GLY A 23 2.42 17.73 -0.49
C GLY A 23 0.90 17.87 -0.36
N GLU A 24 0.11 17.39 -1.33
CA GLU A 24 -1.34 17.60 -1.33
C GLU A 24 -2.08 16.68 -0.33
N ARG A 25 -1.56 15.49 -0.08
CA ARG A 25 -2.19 14.49 0.77
C ARG A 25 -1.19 13.90 1.76
N ILE A 26 -0.57 14.75 2.58
CA ILE A 26 0.39 14.27 3.58
C ILE A 26 -0.32 13.41 4.63
N LEU A 27 -0.08 12.10 4.57
CA LEU A 27 -0.66 11.11 5.48
C LEU A 27 -2.19 11.29 5.64
N GLY A 28 -2.67 11.36 6.89
CA GLY A 28 -4.04 11.71 7.25
C GLY A 28 -4.23 13.20 7.62
N ILE A 29 -3.22 14.05 7.39
CA ILE A 29 -3.16 15.43 7.87
C ILE A 29 -3.62 16.43 6.80
N GLY A 30 -3.44 16.09 5.52
CA GLY A 30 -3.99 16.84 4.39
C GLY A 30 -2.95 17.64 3.60
N ASP A 31 -3.37 18.77 3.03
CA ASP A 31 -2.55 19.59 2.13
C ASP A 31 -1.58 20.47 2.92
N LEU A 32 -0.29 20.14 2.86
CA LEU A 32 0.80 20.90 3.50
C LEU A 32 1.69 21.65 2.49
N GLY A 33 1.39 21.56 1.20
CA GLY A 33 2.18 22.22 0.15
C GLY A 33 3.68 21.90 0.24
N ALA A 34 4.52 22.92 0.16
CA ALA A 34 5.97 22.76 0.24
C ALA A 34 6.47 22.20 1.59
N ASN A 35 5.71 22.35 2.68
CA ASN A 35 6.06 21.73 3.96
C ASN A 35 6.01 20.20 3.91
N GLY A 36 5.43 19.62 2.85
CA GLY A 36 5.45 18.18 2.57
C GLY A 36 6.83 17.59 2.29
N MET A 37 7.88 18.41 2.06
CA MET A 37 9.26 17.94 1.82
C MET A 37 9.76 16.96 2.89
N GLY A 38 9.31 17.11 4.13
CA GLY A 38 9.68 16.20 5.22
C GLY A 38 9.36 14.73 4.94
N ILE A 39 8.32 14.45 4.14
CA ILE A 39 7.96 13.09 3.74
C ILE A 39 8.96 12.50 2.74
N SER A 40 9.27 13.22 1.65
CA SER A 40 10.28 12.75 0.68
C SER A 40 11.64 12.53 1.34
N VAL A 41 12.03 13.42 2.26
CA VAL A 41 13.25 13.27 3.07
C VAL A 41 13.15 12.05 3.98
N GLY A 42 12.06 11.88 4.71
CA GLY A 42 11.85 10.74 5.61
C GLY A 42 11.94 9.39 4.91
N LYS A 43 11.28 9.25 3.75
CA LYS A 43 11.37 8.03 2.91
C LYS A 43 12.80 7.79 2.42
N SER A 44 13.52 8.84 2.05
CA SER A 44 14.94 8.75 1.66
C SER A 44 15.83 8.24 2.80
N VAL A 45 15.56 8.66 4.04
CA VAL A 45 16.27 8.15 5.23
C VAL A 45 16.02 6.65 5.42
N VAL A 46 14.78 6.18 5.23
CA VAL A 46 14.45 4.74 5.35
C VAL A 46 15.14 3.92 4.25
N TYR A 47 15.20 4.42 3.01
CA TYR A 47 16.03 3.82 1.96
C TYR A 47 17.49 3.67 2.38
N GLY A 48 18.07 4.74 2.94
CA GLY A 48 19.43 4.74 3.48
C GLY A 48 19.63 3.70 4.58
N ALA A 49 18.68 3.61 5.52
CA ALA A 49 18.71 2.63 6.61
C ALA A 49 18.64 1.18 6.10
N ALA A 50 17.91 0.96 4.99
CA ALA A 50 17.80 -0.33 4.32
C ALA A 50 19.02 -0.70 3.44
N GLY A 51 19.97 0.22 3.25
CA GLY A 51 21.25 -0.04 2.58
C GLY A 51 21.41 0.59 1.19
N VAL A 52 20.44 1.35 0.71
CA VAL A 52 20.63 2.20 -0.49
C VAL A 52 21.62 3.31 -0.14
N GLN A 53 22.56 3.61 -1.05
CA GLN A 53 23.55 4.64 -0.79
C GLN A 53 22.88 6.03 -0.76
N PRO A 54 23.07 6.85 0.29
CA PRO A 54 22.38 8.15 0.39
C PRO A 54 22.62 9.10 -0.79
N HIS A 55 23.81 9.09 -1.39
CA HIS A 55 24.12 9.91 -2.56
C HIS A 55 23.32 9.52 -3.82
N GLN A 56 22.72 8.31 -3.83
CA GLN A 56 21.90 7.81 -4.93
C GLN A 56 20.42 8.17 -4.78
N ILE A 57 20.04 8.93 -3.75
CA ILE A 57 18.65 9.25 -3.44
C ILE A 57 18.43 10.75 -3.53
N LEU A 58 17.40 11.17 -4.28
CA LEU A 58 17.02 12.56 -4.48
C LEU A 58 15.60 12.81 -3.94
N PRO A 59 15.43 13.45 -2.77
CA PRO A 59 14.12 13.90 -2.32
C PRO A 59 13.68 15.17 -3.08
N ILE A 60 12.44 15.17 -3.56
CA ILE A 60 11.85 16.25 -4.36
C ILE A 60 10.49 16.62 -3.81
N THR A 61 10.22 17.93 -3.78
CA THR A 61 8.88 18.48 -3.63
C THR A 61 8.52 19.31 -4.85
N VAL A 62 7.37 19.03 -5.44
CA VAL A 62 6.79 19.78 -6.54
C VAL A 62 5.79 20.79 -5.97
N ASP A 63 6.24 22.02 -5.74
CA ASP A 63 5.38 23.07 -5.21
C ASP A 63 4.59 23.76 -6.34
N VAL A 64 3.29 23.49 -6.37
CA VAL A 64 2.31 24.10 -7.29
C VAL A 64 1.32 25.02 -6.54
N GLY A 65 1.61 25.34 -5.29
CA GLY A 65 0.70 26.02 -4.36
C GLY A 65 0.11 25.09 -3.30
N CYS A 66 -0.75 25.64 -2.45
CA CYS A 66 -1.44 24.94 -1.36
C CYS A 66 -2.89 25.45 -1.22
N ASN A 67 -3.85 24.52 -1.08
CA ASN A 67 -5.26 24.89 -0.91
C ASN A 67 -5.64 25.17 0.55
N ALA A 68 -4.82 24.73 1.52
CA ALA A 68 -5.07 25.01 2.92
C ALA A 68 -4.70 26.46 3.24
N ASP A 69 -5.71 27.30 3.51
CA ASP A 69 -5.51 28.71 3.83
C ASP A 69 -4.66 28.86 5.10
N SER A 70 -4.85 28.00 6.11
CA SER A 70 -4.04 27.98 7.34
C SER A 70 -2.54 27.75 7.10
N VAL A 71 -2.18 26.94 6.11
CA VAL A 71 -0.78 26.72 5.72
C VAL A 71 -0.29 27.91 4.89
N ARG A 72 -1.08 28.34 3.90
CA ARG A 72 -0.67 29.39 2.95
C ARG A 72 -0.53 30.77 3.60
N GLU A 73 -1.28 31.05 4.65
CA GLU A 73 -1.29 32.31 5.40
C GLU A 73 -0.26 32.34 6.53
N ASP A 74 0.33 31.20 6.90
CA ASP A 74 1.38 31.15 7.91
C ASP A 74 2.60 31.97 7.44
N PRO A 75 3.09 32.96 8.22
CA PRO A 75 4.25 33.77 7.84
C PRO A 75 5.53 32.94 7.65
N LEU A 76 5.61 31.73 8.22
CA LEU A 76 6.73 30.81 8.11
C LEU A 76 6.59 29.80 6.97
N TYR A 77 5.48 29.80 6.22
CA TYR A 77 5.30 28.92 5.08
C TYR A 77 6.35 29.18 3.99
N ILE A 78 7.05 28.13 3.59
CA ILE A 78 8.20 28.18 2.67
C ILE A 78 7.81 28.10 1.19
N GLY A 79 6.55 27.73 0.90
CA GLY A 79 6.09 27.49 -0.46
C GLY A 79 5.39 28.69 -1.11
N LEU A 80 4.88 28.45 -2.31
CA LEU A 80 4.14 29.41 -3.11
C LEU A 80 2.82 29.77 -2.42
N ARG A 81 2.62 31.06 -2.15
CA ARG A 81 1.40 31.61 -1.53
C ARG A 81 0.26 31.76 -2.54
N GLN A 82 -0.07 30.68 -3.23
CA GLN A 82 -1.18 30.58 -4.16
C GLN A 82 -1.95 29.27 -3.97
N LYS A 83 -3.19 29.22 -4.48
CA LYS A 83 -3.92 27.95 -4.61
C LYS A 83 -3.24 27.04 -5.62
N ARG A 84 -3.47 25.72 -5.49
CA ARG A 84 -2.81 24.73 -6.34
C ARG A 84 -3.16 24.92 -7.82
N ILE A 85 -2.16 24.86 -8.68
CA ILE A 85 -2.34 24.72 -10.12
C ILE A 85 -2.88 23.31 -10.43
N ARG A 86 -3.80 23.21 -11.41
CA ARG A 86 -4.51 21.97 -11.78
C ARG A 86 -4.49 21.74 -13.29
N GLY A 87 -4.83 20.51 -13.70
CA GLY A 87 -5.03 20.15 -15.10
C GLY A 87 -3.74 20.22 -15.92
N GLY A 88 -3.87 20.62 -17.19
CA GLY A 88 -2.77 20.60 -18.16
C GLY A 88 -1.44 21.23 -17.70
N PRO A 89 -1.44 22.41 -17.06
CA PRO A 89 -0.20 23.00 -16.53
C PRO A 89 0.48 22.16 -15.43
N TYR A 90 -0.31 21.51 -14.56
CA TYR A 90 0.23 20.60 -13.54
C TYR A 90 0.85 19.36 -14.20
N ASP A 91 0.14 18.76 -15.16
CA ASP A 91 0.62 17.57 -15.87
C ASP A 91 1.90 17.87 -16.67
N SER A 92 1.95 19.03 -17.34
CA SER A 92 3.13 19.47 -18.10
C SER A 92 4.36 19.65 -17.21
N LEU A 93 4.17 20.12 -15.97
CA LEU A 93 5.26 20.27 -15.00
C LEU A 93 5.81 18.90 -14.57
N LEU A 94 4.95 17.94 -14.29
CA LEU A 94 5.38 16.58 -13.94
C LEU A 94 6.06 15.88 -15.12
N ASP A 95 5.55 16.07 -16.34
CA ASP A 95 6.16 15.53 -17.55
C ASP A 95 7.57 16.08 -17.77
N GLU A 96 7.73 17.41 -17.63
CA GLU A 96 9.04 18.05 -17.71
C GLU A 96 9.98 17.54 -16.60
N LEU A 97 9.47 17.32 -15.39
CA LEU A 97 10.25 16.78 -14.27
C LEU A 97 10.76 15.39 -14.60
N VAL A 98 9.88 14.48 -14.98
CA VAL A 98 10.23 13.09 -15.32
C VAL A 98 11.21 13.05 -16.49
N ALA A 99 10.96 13.82 -17.54
CA ALA A 99 11.85 13.90 -18.69
C ALA A 99 13.24 14.42 -18.29
N SER A 100 13.30 15.49 -17.49
CA SER A 100 14.57 16.09 -17.06
C SER A 100 15.36 15.16 -16.13
N LEU A 101 14.67 14.45 -15.23
CA LEU A 101 15.27 13.45 -14.34
C LEU A 101 15.88 12.31 -15.15
N ARG A 102 15.13 11.72 -16.08
CA ARG A 102 15.61 10.61 -16.91
C ARG A 102 16.71 11.03 -17.89
N GLN A 103 16.66 12.26 -18.40
CA GLN A 103 17.72 12.81 -19.23
C GLN A 103 19.04 12.94 -18.46
N ARG A 104 18.98 13.35 -17.18
CA ARG A 104 20.16 13.56 -16.35
C ARG A 104 20.72 12.26 -15.76
N TYR A 105 19.85 11.38 -15.26
CA TYR A 105 20.24 10.23 -14.44
C TYR A 105 20.00 8.87 -15.11
N GLY A 106 19.49 8.85 -16.34
CA GLY A 106 19.28 7.64 -17.12
C GLY A 106 17.86 7.08 -17.05
N THR A 107 17.57 6.13 -17.94
CA THR A 107 16.23 5.54 -18.12
C THR A 107 15.84 4.55 -17.03
N SER A 108 16.81 4.00 -16.30
CA SER A 108 16.62 3.10 -15.15
C SER A 108 16.48 3.83 -13.82
N LEU A 109 16.44 5.17 -13.81
CA LEU A 109 16.11 5.94 -12.62
C LEU A 109 14.73 5.53 -12.10
N LEU A 110 14.67 5.12 -10.84
CA LEU A 110 13.43 4.79 -10.17
C LEU A 110 12.74 6.06 -9.65
N ILE A 111 11.49 6.27 -10.03
CA ILE A 111 10.68 7.40 -9.53
C ILE A 111 9.62 6.89 -8.55
N HIS A 112 9.76 7.26 -7.28
CA HIS A 112 8.86 6.95 -6.17
C HIS A 112 7.93 8.15 -5.94
N TRP A 113 6.62 8.00 -6.18
CA TRP A 113 5.62 9.02 -5.88
C TRP A 113 4.98 8.81 -4.50
N GLU A 114 4.87 9.88 -3.73
CA GLU A 114 4.37 9.85 -2.34
C GLU A 114 3.44 11.03 -2.05
N ASP A 115 2.32 10.77 -1.36
CA ASP A 115 1.42 11.76 -0.80
C ASP A 115 0.85 12.78 -1.82
N LEU A 116 0.66 12.32 -3.07
CA LEU A 116 -0.13 13.02 -4.08
C LEU A 116 -1.63 12.84 -3.80
N SER A 117 -2.46 13.74 -4.33
CA SER A 117 -3.92 13.53 -4.31
C SER A 117 -4.32 12.23 -5.00
N ALA A 118 -5.46 11.64 -4.62
CA ALA A 118 -5.99 10.41 -5.21
C ALA A 118 -6.05 10.47 -6.74
N ALA A 119 -6.66 11.52 -7.28
CA ALA A 119 -6.80 11.71 -8.71
C ALA A 119 -5.44 11.85 -9.43
N ASN A 120 -4.52 12.65 -8.87
CA ASN A 120 -3.20 12.83 -9.47
C ASN A 120 -2.35 11.56 -9.38
N SER A 121 -2.46 10.79 -8.30
CA SER A 121 -1.69 9.56 -8.10
C SER A 121 -2.03 8.51 -9.14
N PHE A 122 -3.32 8.19 -9.32
CA PHE A 122 -3.75 7.21 -10.33
C PHE A 122 -3.44 7.69 -11.75
N ARG A 123 -3.70 8.98 -12.05
CA ARG A 123 -3.41 9.55 -13.38
C ARG A 123 -1.92 9.49 -13.71
N THR A 124 -1.08 9.96 -12.79
CA THR A 124 0.38 10.02 -12.98
C THR A 124 0.96 8.63 -13.09
N LEU A 125 0.61 7.74 -12.16
CA LEU A 125 1.08 6.36 -12.16
C LEU A 125 0.72 5.63 -13.45
N GLY A 126 -0.56 5.66 -13.83
CA GLY A 126 -1.06 4.98 -15.02
C GLY A 126 -0.39 5.48 -16.30
N ARG A 127 -0.26 6.81 -16.47
CA ARG A 127 0.42 7.38 -17.65
C ARG A 127 1.89 6.99 -17.74
N LEU A 128 2.63 7.08 -16.64
CA LEU A 128 4.06 6.83 -16.66
C LEU A 128 4.39 5.34 -16.83
N GLN A 129 3.63 4.45 -16.18
CA GLN A 129 3.80 3.01 -16.38
C GLN A 129 3.41 2.58 -17.80
N GLN A 130 2.37 3.16 -18.41
CA GLN A 130 2.05 2.93 -19.82
C GLN A 130 3.17 3.35 -20.78
N GLN A 131 4.05 4.27 -20.38
CA GLN A 131 5.23 4.68 -21.14
C GLN A 131 6.47 3.81 -20.86
N GLY A 132 6.34 2.74 -20.08
CA GLY A 132 7.46 1.87 -19.71
C GLY A 132 8.49 2.57 -18.80
N ILE A 133 8.02 3.46 -17.91
CA ILE A 133 8.88 4.18 -16.96
C ILE A 133 8.93 3.40 -15.64
N ALA A 134 10.15 3.24 -15.10
CA ALA A 134 10.40 2.64 -13.80
C ALA A 134 9.86 3.55 -12.69
N THR A 135 8.59 3.35 -12.33
CA THR A 135 7.93 4.18 -11.32
C THR A 135 6.88 3.42 -10.55
N PHE A 136 6.68 3.84 -9.30
CA PHE A 136 5.60 3.37 -8.46
C PHE A 136 5.06 4.49 -7.59
N ASN A 137 3.85 4.30 -7.08
CA ASN A 137 3.27 5.15 -6.05
C ASN A 137 3.14 4.35 -4.75
N ASP A 138 3.66 4.88 -3.65
CA ASP A 138 3.76 4.16 -2.37
C ASP A 138 2.39 3.96 -1.70
N ASP A 139 1.54 4.97 -1.80
CA ASP A 139 0.19 4.96 -1.23
C ASP A 139 -0.74 3.97 -1.92
N ILE A 140 -0.47 3.65 -3.19
CA ILE A 140 -1.20 2.67 -3.98
C ILE A 140 -0.49 1.31 -3.89
N GLN A 141 0.71 1.20 -4.47
CA GLN A 141 1.34 -0.07 -4.77
C GLN A 141 2.08 -0.66 -3.56
N SER A 142 2.87 0.13 -2.83
CA SER A 142 3.58 -0.40 -1.66
C SER A 142 2.63 -0.69 -0.50
N THR A 143 1.58 0.13 -0.32
CA THR A 143 0.53 -0.14 0.66
C THR A 143 -0.28 -1.38 0.27
N GLY A 144 -0.58 -1.55 -1.02
CA GLY A 144 -1.19 -2.78 -1.53
C GLY A 144 -0.31 -4.02 -1.30
N ALA A 145 1.00 -3.90 -1.52
CA ALA A 145 1.97 -4.95 -1.27
C ALA A 145 2.15 -5.27 0.22
N ALA A 146 2.18 -4.27 1.10
CA ALA A 146 2.21 -4.49 2.54
C ALA A 146 0.92 -5.18 3.04
N THR A 147 -0.22 -4.83 2.44
CA THR A 147 -1.51 -5.50 2.70
C THR A 147 -1.45 -6.96 2.28
N LEU A 148 -0.97 -7.26 1.07
CA LEU A 148 -0.81 -8.63 0.60
C LEU A 148 0.18 -9.41 1.47
N ALA A 149 1.33 -8.83 1.83
CA ALA A 149 2.30 -9.44 2.73
C ALA A 149 1.67 -9.83 4.07
N SER A 150 0.83 -8.95 4.62
CA SER A 150 0.10 -9.20 5.88
C SER A 150 -0.89 -10.35 5.74
N VAL A 151 -1.62 -10.41 4.62
CA VAL A 151 -2.55 -11.51 4.33
C VAL A 151 -1.78 -12.82 4.18
N LEU A 152 -0.70 -12.85 3.37
CA LEU A 152 0.14 -14.03 3.19
C LEU A 152 0.75 -14.50 4.52
N GLY A 153 1.28 -13.59 5.32
CA GLY A 153 1.79 -13.88 6.66
C GLY A 153 0.71 -14.45 7.58
N ALA A 154 -0.50 -13.88 7.57
CA ALA A 154 -1.63 -14.39 8.33
C ALA A 154 -2.02 -15.82 7.91
N THR A 155 -2.00 -16.16 6.61
CA THR A 155 -2.32 -17.53 6.14
C THR A 155 -1.31 -18.59 6.59
N ARG A 156 -0.16 -18.19 7.14
CA ARG A 156 0.81 -19.11 7.78
C ARG A 156 0.44 -19.45 9.22
N LEU A 157 -0.47 -18.70 9.84
CA LEU A 157 -0.93 -18.97 11.21
C LEU A 157 -1.92 -20.14 11.22
N PRO A 158 -1.95 -20.93 12.31
CA PRO A 158 -2.94 -21.99 12.48
C PRO A 158 -4.38 -21.46 12.38
N SER A 159 -5.24 -22.23 11.74
CA SER A 159 -6.69 -21.96 11.63
C SER A 159 -7.06 -20.67 10.90
N VAL A 160 -6.12 -19.96 10.27
CA VAL A 160 -6.42 -18.95 9.25
C VAL A 160 -6.65 -19.66 7.92
N PRO A 161 -7.74 -19.39 7.19
CA PRO A 161 -7.96 -20.05 5.91
C PRO A 161 -6.86 -19.79 4.88
N PRO A 162 -6.57 -20.74 3.99
CA PRO A 162 -5.63 -20.53 2.89
C PRO A 162 -6.12 -19.45 1.94
N LEU A 163 -5.19 -18.80 1.22
CA LEU A 163 -5.49 -17.64 0.38
C LEU A 163 -6.65 -17.86 -0.61
N ARG A 164 -6.73 -19.04 -1.24
CA ARG A 164 -7.79 -19.38 -2.21
C ARG A 164 -9.19 -19.40 -1.60
N GLN A 165 -9.32 -19.54 -0.28
CA GLN A 165 -10.60 -19.51 0.43
C GLN A 165 -10.93 -18.11 0.96
N GLN A 166 -9.99 -17.16 0.92
CA GLN A 166 -10.20 -15.83 1.45
C GLN A 166 -11.23 -15.03 0.64
N ARG A 167 -11.91 -14.14 1.36
CA ARG A 167 -12.97 -13.23 0.90
C ARG A 167 -12.74 -11.88 1.58
N PHE A 168 -12.48 -10.85 0.80
CA PHE A 168 -11.94 -9.57 1.26
C PHE A 168 -13.00 -8.48 1.23
N LEU A 169 -13.30 -7.89 2.38
CA LEU A 169 -14.06 -6.64 2.46
C LEU A 169 -13.12 -5.50 2.81
N LEU A 170 -12.93 -4.59 1.86
CA LEU A 170 -12.05 -3.44 2.00
C LEU A 170 -12.89 -2.20 2.36
N PHE A 171 -12.77 -1.75 3.60
CA PHE A 171 -13.41 -0.56 4.14
C PHE A 171 -12.60 0.70 3.77
N GLY A 172 -13.13 1.45 2.82
CA GLY A 172 -12.46 2.51 2.08
C GLY A 172 -12.25 2.11 0.61
N ALA A 173 -12.39 3.08 -0.30
CA ALA A 173 -12.14 2.89 -1.74
C ALA A 173 -11.22 3.99 -2.28
N GLY A 174 -10.14 4.26 -1.53
CA GLY A 174 -9.06 5.18 -1.90
C GLY A 174 -7.82 4.45 -2.41
N GLN A 175 -6.70 5.18 -2.55
CA GLN A 175 -5.42 4.69 -3.07
C GLN A 175 -5.00 3.33 -2.48
N ALA A 176 -4.89 3.24 -1.15
CA ALA A 176 -4.44 2.04 -0.44
C ALA A 176 -5.29 0.79 -0.75
N ASN A 177 -6.61 0.88 -0.55
CA ASN A 177 -7.49 -0.27 -0.75
C ASN A 177 -7.66 -0.64 -2.23
N ILE A 178 -7.60 0.33 -3.15
CA ILE A 178 -7.60 0.02 -4.59
C ILE A 178 -6.31 -0.72 -4.98
N GLY A 179 -5.15 -0.26 -4.51
CA GLY A 179 -3.88 -0.94 -4.75
C GLY A 179 -3.84 -2.35 -4.12
N ALA A 180 -4.36 -2.51 -2.90
CA ALA A 180 -4.52 -3.80 -2.26
C ALA A 180 -5.46 -4.73 -3.05
N ALA A 181 -6.62 -4.23 -3.51
CA ALA A 181 -7.56 -5.00 -4.31
C ALA A 181 -6.94 -5.47 -5.63
N GLN A 182 -6.20 -4.61 -6.32
CA GLN A 182 -5.48 -4.95 -7.55
C GLN A 182 -4.45 -6.06 -7.32
N LEU A 183 -3.64 -5.95 -6.26
CA LEU A 183 -2.60 -6.93 -6.01
C LEU A 183 -3.13 -8.25 -5.43
N LEU A 184 -4.18 -8.20 -4.59
CA LEU A 184 -4.90 -9.39 -4.13
C LEU A 184 -5.55 -10.15 -5.31
N GLN A 185 -6.17 -9.43 -6.24
CA GLN A 185 -6.72 -10.01 -7.46
C GLN A 185 -5.63 -10.73 -8.25
N HIS A 186 -4.53 -10.03 -8.53
CA HIS A 186 -3.38 -10.60 -9.25
C HIS A 186 -2.85 -11.86 -8.56
N ARG A 187 -2.66 -11.83 -7.23
CA ARG A 187 -2.19 -13.01 -6.50
C ARG A 187 -3.18 -14.18 -6.55
N LEU A 188 -4.48 -13.93 -6.47
CA LEU A 188 -5.49 -14.98 -6.61
C LEU A 188 -5.47 -15.61 -8.01
N GLU A 189 -5.19 -14.83 -9.05
CA GLU A 189 -4.98 -15.35 -10.41
C GLU A 189 -3.73 -16.23 -10.49
N GLN A 190 -2.63 -15.86 -9.80
CA GLN A 190 -1.44 -16.72 -9.67
C GLN A 190 -1.70 -18.02 -8.89
N GLU A 191 -2.68 -18.01 -7.98
CA GLU A 191 -3.21 -19.22 -7.34
C GLU A 191 -4.19 -20.00 -8.24
N GLY A 192 -4.30 -19.64 -9.53
CA GLY A 192 -5.08 -20.34 -10.54
C GLY A 192 -6.58 -20.05 -10.51
N LEU A 193 -7.02 -18.95 -9.91
CA LEU A 193 -8.41 -18.48 -10.08
C LEU A 193 -8.54 -17.73 -11.40
N SER A 194 -9.74 -17.75 -11.99
CA SER A 194 -10.05 -16.84 -13.09
C SER A 194 -10.12 -15.39 -12.59
N LEU A 195 -9.92 -14.41 -13.47
CA LEU A 195 -10.10 -13.00 -13.16
C LEU A 195 -11.48 -12.72 -12.52
N GLN A 196 -12.53 -13.36 -13.06
CA GLN A 196 -13.89 -13.20 -12.55
C GLN A 196 -14.02 -13.77 -11.13
N ASP A 197 -13.47 -14.96 -10.86
CA ASP A 197 -13.51 -15.57 -9.54
C ASP A 197 -12.69 -14.79 -8.52
N ALA A 198 -11.52 -14.29 -8.91
CA ALA A 198 -10.69 -13.43 -8.07
C ALA A 198 -11.43 -12.15 -7.68
N ARG A 199 -11.99 -11.42 -8.65
CA ARG A 199 -12.80 -10.21 -8.40
C ARG A 199 -14.05 -10.50 -7.58
N SER A 200 -14.67 -11.65 -7.78
CA SER A 200 -15.88 -12.03 -7.04
C SER A 200 -15.66 -12.13 -5.53
N ARG A 201 -14.40 -12.25 -5.08
CA ARG A 201 -13.97 -12.37 -3.68
C ARG A 201 -13.54 -11.06 -3.06
N ILE A 202 -13.56 -9.95 -3.80
CA ILE A 202 -13.06 -8.66 -3.34
C ILE A 202 -14.22 -7.65 -3.41
N TRP A 203 -14.54 -7.05 -2.27
CA TRP A 203 -15.57 -6.02 -2.16
C TRP A 203 -14.96 -4.72 -1.65
N LEU A 204 -15.23 -3.62 -2.34
CA LEU A 204 -14.94 -2.27 -1.84
C LEU A 204 -16.18 -1.71 -1.13
N PHE A 205 -15.97 -1.09 0.02
CA PHE A 205 -17.00 -0.41 0.79
C PHE A 205 -16.59 1.06 1.00
N ASP A 206 -17.30 2.01 0.41
CA ASP A 206 -17.04 3.45 0.59
C ASP A 206 -18.13 4.13 1.42
N ARG A 207 -18.15 5.47 1.46
CA ARG A 207 -19.09 6.24 2.29
C ARG A 207 -20.57 5.95 1.98
N GLN A 208 -20.87 5.36 0.83
CA GLN A 208 -22.23 4.97 0.43
C GLN A 208 -22.50 3.47 0.57
N GLY A 209 -21.56 2.70 1.11
CA GLY A 209 -21.65 1.25 1.22
C GLY A 209 -20.86 0.54 0.12
N ILE A 210 -21.31 -0.66 -0.24
CA ILE A 210 -20.65 -1.51 -1.23
C ILE A 210 -20.64 -0.83 -2.60
N VAL A 211 -19.53 -0.95 -3.33
CA VAL A 211 -19.40 -0.44 -4.70
C VAL A 211 -20.06 -1.42 -5.69
N TYR A 212 -21.02 -0.93 -6.47
CA TYR A 212 -21.72 -1.70 -7.51
C TYR A 212 -22.13 -0.85 -8.71
N ASP A 213 -22.37 -1.50 -9.85
CA ASP A 213 -22.78 -0.85 -11.09
C ASP A 213 -24.19 -0.25 -10.98
N GLY A 214 -24.36 0.97 -11.46
CA GLY A 214 -25.65 1.65 -11.43
C GLY A 214 -26.04 2.23 -10.06
N ARG A 215 -25.15 2.21 -9.07
CA ARG A 215 -25.38 2.87 -7.78
C ARG A 215 -25.70 4.36 -7.95
N LYS A 216 -26.67 4.86 -7.19
CA LYS A 216 -27.06 6.27 -7.22
C LYS A 216 -26.17 7.05 -6.26
N GLY A 217 -25.29 7.88 -6.81
CA GLY A 217 -24.44 8.78 -6.03
C GLY A 217 -22.99 8.32 -5.85
N GLY A 218 -22.14 9.29 -5.48
CA GLY A 218 -20.70 9.16 -5.33
C GLY A 218 -19.94 9.10 -6.64
N SER A 219 -18.64 9.39 -6.54
CA SER A 219 -17.73 9.21 -7.66
C SER A 219 -17.47 7.72 -7.88
N MET A 220 -17.79 7.24 -9.08
CA MET A 220 -17.32 5.97 -9.62
C MET A 220 -16.12 6.28 -10.52
N THR A 221 -14.92 6.09 -9.99
CA THR A 221 -13.69 6.20 -10.79
C THR A 221 -13.47 4.91 -11.57
N PRO A 222 -12.68 4.93 -12.66
CA PRO A 222 -12.33 3.71 -13.39
C PRO A 222 -11.76 2.62 -12.49
N GLU A 223 -10.95 3.00 -11.50
CA GLU A 223 -10.31 2.07 -10.58
C GLU A 223 -11.30 1.43 -9.60
N LYS A 224 -12.32 2.17 -9.16
CA LYS A 224 -13.42 1.59 -8.36
C LYS A 224 -14.28 0.64 -9.19
N ALA A 225 -14.55 1.01 -10.44
CA ALA A 225 -15.40 0.24 -11.34
C ALA A 225 -14.85 -1.17 -11.61
N MET A 226 -13.53 -1.37 -11.56
CA MET A 226 -12.91 -2.70 -11.71
C MET A 226 -13.39 -3.73 -10.67
N PHE A 227 -13.81 -3.26 -9.48
CA PHE A 227 -14.27 -4.09 -8.37
C PHE A 227 -15.75 -3.83 -8.03
N ALA A 228 -16.48 -3.15 -8.91
CA ALA A 228 -17.91 -2.96 -8.74
C ALA A 228 -18.64 -4.29 -8.87
N ARG A 229 -19.56 -4.55 -7.94
CA ARG A 229 -20.51 -5.66 -8.05
C ARG A 229 -21.49 -5.42 -9.19
N SER A 230 -22.00 -6.51 -9.76
CA SER A 230 -22.92 -6.40 -10.89
C SER A 230 -24.17 -5.62 -10.50
N GLY A 231 -24.70 -4.82 -11.43
CA GLY A 231 -25.96 -4.10 -11.24
C GLY A 231 -27.15 -5.03 -10.99
N SER A 232 -27.05 -6.33 -11.32
CA SER A 232 -28.06 -7.33 -10.95
C SER A 232 -28.14 -7.58 -9.43
N GLU A 233 -27.07 -7.31 -8.70
CA GLU A 233 -27.00 -7.40 -7.24
C GLU A 233 -27.49 -6.10 -6.56
N ALA A 234 -27.81 -5.05 -7.32
CA ALA A 234 -28.10 -3.71 -6.80
C ALA A 234 -29.22 -3.68 -5.74
N GLY A 235 -30.26 -4.49 -5.90
CA GLY A 235 -31.42 -4.44 -5.00
C GLY A 235 -31.09 -4.72 -3.53
N TRP A 236 -30.36 -5.81 -3.25
CA TRP A 236 -29.98 -6.13 -1.88
C TRP A 236 -28.78 -5.29 -1.41
N LEU A 237 -27.88 -4.90 -2.31
CA LEU A 237 -26.76 -4.01 -1.99
C LEU A 237 -27.23 -2.61 -1.57
N GLU A 238 -28.22 -2.04 -2.24
CA GLU A 238 -28.85 -0.77 -1.87
C GLU A 238 -29.56 -0.88 -0.52
N ALA A 239 -30.21 -2.01 -0.24
CA ALA A 239 -30.87 -2.26 1.04
C ALA A 239 -29.91 -2.36 2.25
N LEU A 240 -28.64 -2.73 2.03
CA LEU A 240 -27.61 -2.68 3.08
C LEU A 240 -27.26 -1.23 3.46
N GLY A 241 -27.35 -0.30 2.51
CA GLY A 241 -26.88 1.07 2.68
C GLY A 241 -25.39 1.13 3.04
N ASN A 242 -25.03 2.07 3.91
CA ASN A 242 -23.66 2.24 4.42
C ASN A 242 -23.44 1.59 5.81
N ASP A 243 -24.24 0.59 6.17
CA ASP A 243 -24.07 -0.16 7.42
C ASP A 243 -23.04 -1.29 7.24
N LEU A 244 -21.83 -1.06 7.75
CA LEU A 244 -20.72 -2.01 7.64
C LEU A 244 -21.05 -3.36 8.33
N ARG A 245 -21.77 -3.34 9.46
CA ARG A 245 -22.13 -4.56 10.19
C ARG A 245 -23.07 -5.43 9.36
N LYS A 246 -24.07 -4.83 8.71
CA LYS A 246 -24.95 -5.57 7.78
C LYS A 246 -24.18 -6.12 6.59
N ALA A 247 -23.23 -5.36 6.04
CA ALA A 247 -22.38 -5.85 4.97
C ALA A 247 -21.52 -7.04 5.41
N VAL A 248 -20.89 -6.99 6.59
CA VAL A 248 -20.13 -8.12 7.17
C VAL A 248 -21.03 -9.32 7.42
N GLN A 249 -22.24 -9.11 7.94
CA GLN A 249 -23.21 -10.18 8.18
C GLN A 249 -23.63 -10.88 6.88
N GLN A 250 -23.97 -10.10 5.85
CA GLN A 250 -24.47 -10.62 4.58
C GLN A 250 -23.36 -11.24 3.74
N LEU A 251 -22.19 -10.59 3.68
CA LEU A 251 -21.07 -11.05 2.89
C LEU A 251 -20.33 -12.17 3.61
N GLN A 252 -20.22 -12.17 4.93
CA GLN A 252 -19.33 -13.08 5.68
C GLN A 252 -17.90 -13.08 5.11
N PRO A 253 -17.22 -11.91 5.04
CA PRO A 253 -15.83 -11.87 4.61
C PRO A 253 -14.95 -12.66 5.59
N THR A 254 -13.80 -13.13 5.13
CA THR A 254 -12.78 -13.77 5.99
C THR A 254 -11.66 -12.79 6.34
N ALA A 255 -11.52 -11.71 5.55
CA ALA A 255 -10.58 -10.63 5.79
C ALA A 255 -11.30 -9.28 5.72
N LEU A 256 -11.13 -8.47 6.76
CA LEU A 256 -11.65 -7.10 6.85
C LEU A 256 -10.47 -6.12 6.89
N ILE A 257 -10.36 -5.26 5.88
CA ILE A 257 -9.19 -4.40 5.64
C ILE A 257 -9.63 -2.94 5.61
N GLY A 258 -9.15 -2.13 6.55
CA GLY A 258 -9.54 -0.74 6.73
C GLY A 258 -8.44 0.21 6.31
N ALA A 259 -8.77 1.18 5.46
CA ALA A 259 -7.88 2.28 5.08
C ALA A 259 -8.69 3.55 4.76
N ALA A 260 -9.65 3.90 5.64
CA ALA A 260 -10.61 4.98 5.43
C ALA A 260 -10.48 6.16 6.40
N ALA A 261 -9.58 6.06 7.39
CA ALA A 261 -9.37 7.03 8.46
C ALA A 261 -10.64 7.34 9.29
N VAL A 262 -11.43 6.30 9.57
CA VAL A 262 -12.65 6.39 10.38
C VAL A 262 -12.47 5.57 11.66
N ARG A 263 -12.11 6.25 12.75
CA ARG A 263 -11.95 5.64 14.07
C ARG A 263 -13.24 4.95 14.52
N GLY A 264 -13.12 3.73 15.02
CA GLY A 264 -14.24 2.95 15.55
C GLY A 264 -15.13 2.33 14.48
N ALA A 265 -14.76 2.42 13.19
CA ALA A 265 -15.50 1.75 12.12
C ALA A 265 -15.52 0.23 12.30
N PHE A 266 -14.43 -0.35 12.82
CA PHE A 266 -14.37 -1.75 13.20
C PHE A 266 -14.81 -1.89 14.66
N SER A 267 -16.09 -1.60 14.92
CA SER A 267 -16.66 -1.69 16.25
C SER A 267 -16.68 -3.14 16.77
N HIS A 268 -16.91 -3.31 18.07
CA HIS A 268 -17.05 -4.63 18.68
C HIS A 268 -18.14 -5.46 17.96
N GLU A 269 -19.27 -4.87 17.60
CA GLU A 269 -20.36 -5.56 16.90
C GLU A 269 -19.97 -5.98 15.48
N VAL A 270 -19.19 -5.17 14.76
CA VAL A 270 -18.69 -5.51 13.42
C VAL A 270 -17.72 -6.68 13.50
N LEU A 271 -16.78 -6.62 14.45
CA LEU A 271 -15.74 -7.64 14.64
C LEU A 271 -16.31 -8.96 15.19
N ALA A 272 -17.25 -8.90 16.13
CA ALA A 272 -17.97 -10.08 16.60
C ALA A 272 -18.78 -10.73 15.47
N GLN A 273 -19.42 -9.91 14.62
CA GLN A 273 -20.13 -10.42 13.44
C GLN A 273 -19.20 -11.07 12.42
N LEU A 274 -17.99 -10.52 12.22
CA LEU A 274 -16.94 -11.10 11.38
C LEU A 274 -16.51 -12.47 11.91
N SER A 275 -16.18 -12.55 13.21
CA SER A 275 -15.78 -13.79 13.88
C SER A 275 -16.88 -14.86 13.80
N GLN A 276 -18.14 -14.49 14.05
CA GLN A 276 -19.27 -15.40 13.91
C GLN A 276 -19.45 -15.88 12.45
N GLY A 277 -19.23 -15.00 11.48
CA GLY A 277 -19.30 -15.32 10.05
C GLY A 277 -18.31 -16.40 9.62
N MET A 278 -17.14 -16.48 10.25
CA MET A 278 -16.15 -17.53 9.99
C MET A 278 -16.67 -18.93 10.37
N GLN A 279 -17.41 -19.03 11.47
CA GLN A 279 -17.93 -20.30 12.00
C GLN A 279 -19.09 -20.87 11.15
N ASN A 280 -19.78 -20.01 10.41
CA ASN A 280 -20.96 -20.37 9.62
C ASN A 280 -20.61 -20.92 8.22
N GLN A 281 -19.36 -20.74 7.77
CA GLN A 281 -18.96 -21.07 6.39
C GLN A 281 -18.62 -22.56 6.23
N ARG A 282 -19.46 -23.28 5.49
CA ARG A 282 -19.24 -24.69 5.16
C ARG A 282 -18.02 -24.85 4.24
N GLY A 283 -17.17 -25.83 4.54
CA GLY A 283 -15.99 -26.16 3.71
C GLY A 283 -14.79 -25.23 3.90
N MET A 284 -14.86 -24.27 4.83
CA MET A 284 -13.73 -23.43 5.22
C MET A 284 -12.75 -24.24 6.07
N THR A 285 -11.46 -24.20 5.73
CA THR A 285 -10.40 -24.77 6.57
C THR A 285 -9.88 -23.69 7.49
N GLY A 286 -10.44 -23.61 8.71
CA GLY A 286 -10.10 -22.59 9.69
C GLY A 286 -11.20 -21.56 9.88
N ASP A 287 -11.10 -20.84 10.99
CA ASP A 287 -12.13 -19.96 11.54
C ASP A 287 -11.54 -18.70 12.19
N VAL A 288 -10.25 -18.41 11.95
CA VAL A 288 -9.58 -17.17 12.37
C VAL A 288 -9.68 -16.14 11.24
N PRO A 289 -10.42 -15.03 11.42
CA PRO A 289 -10.47 -13.94 10.45
C PRO A 289 -9.18 -13.12 10.46
N ILE A 290 -8.94 -12.43 9.34
CA ILE A 290 -7.89 -11.43 9.20
C ILE A 290 -8.50 -10.04 9.40
N VAL A 291 -7.91 -9.22 10.26
CA VAL A 291 -8.32 -7.82 10.49
C VAL A 291 -7.10 -6.92 10.32
N LEU A 292 -7.17 -6.00 9.35
CA LEU A 292 -6.12 -5.03 9.09
C LEU A 292 -6.66 -3.60 9.28
N ALA A 293 -6.18 -2.89 10.30
CA ALA A 293 -6.55 -1.49 10.59
C ALA A 293 -5.43 -0.53 10.13
N LEU A 294 -5.40 -0.22 8.84
CA LEU A 294 -4.23 0.40 8.17
C LEU A 294 -4.18 1.93 8.27
N SER A 295 -5.26 2.57 8.74
CA SER A 295 -5.30 4.02 8.81
C SER A 295 -4.32 4.61 9.82
N ASN A 296 -3.68 5.72 9.44
CA ASN A 296 -2.72 6.47 10.25
C ASN A 296 -3.18 7.93 10.45
N PRO A 297 -2.81 8.59 11.56
CA PRO A 297 -2.13 8.05 12.74
C PRO A 297 -3.09 7.24 13.65
N THR A 298 -2.63 6.87 14.87
CA THR A 298 -3.37 5.99 15.80
C THR A 298 -4.81 6.42 16.09
N ASP A 299 -5.10 7.73 16.14
CA ASP A 299 -6.43 8.28 16.34
C ASP A 299 -7.36 8.12 15.13
N LYS A 300 -6.84 7.65 13.99
CA LYS A 300 -7.59 7.34 12.76
C LYS A 300 -7.73 5.85 12.48
N ALA A 301 -7.04 4.99 13.23
CA ALA A 301 -7.11 3.54 13.07
C ALA A 301 -8.55 3.03 13.28
N GLU A 302 -9.00 2.10 12.44
CA GLU A 302 -10.37 1.60 12.45
C GLU A 302 -10.74 0.91 13.79
N CYS A 303 -9.80 0.19 14.39
CA CYS A 303 -9.84 -0.36 15.75
C CYS A 303 -8.41 -0.45 16.33
N THR A 304 -8.31 -0.69 17.64
CA THR A 304 -7.04 -1.10 18.27
C THR A 304 -6.85 -2.61 18.19
N ALA A 305 -5.63 -3.08 18.45
CA ALA A 305 -5.36 -4.51 18.55
C ALA A 305 -6.18 -5.17 19.68
N GLU A 306 -6.24 -4.55 20.86
CA GLU A 306 -7.02 -5.06 22.00
C GLU A 306 -8.53 -5.18 21.66
N GLU A 307 -9.11 -4.17 21.01
CA GLU A 307 -10.51 -4.19 20.57
C GLU A 307 -10.78 -5.36 19.60
N ALA A 308 -9.85 -5.60 18.65
CA ALA A 308 -9.94 -6.71 17.71
C ALA A 308 -9.85 -8.07 18.38
N PHE A 309 -8.89 -8.26 19.29
CA PHE A 309 -8.71 -9.51 20.01
C PHE A 309 -9.90 -9.80 20.94
N GLN A 310 -10.36 -8.82 21.71
CA GLN A 310 -11.50 -8.97 22.60
C GLN A 310 -12.78 -9.35 21.83
N ALA A 311 -13.12 -8.61 20.76
CA ALA A 311 -14.34 -8.85 19.99
C ALA A 311 -14.32 -10.20 19.23
N CYS A 312 -13.14 -10.73 18.93
CA CYS A 312 -12.95 -12.00 18.24
C CYS A 312 -12.57 -13.16 19.20
N ASN A 313 -12.68 -12.99 20.52
CA ASN A 313 -12.31 -13.98 21.53
C ASN A 313 -10.88 -14.51 21.37
N ASP A 314 -9.91 -13.61 21.13
CA ASP A 314 -8.49 -13.87 20.83
C ASP A 314 -8.21 -14.68 19.55
N ARG A 315 -9.23 -14.92 18.74
CA ARG A 315 -9.15 -15.63 17.46
C ARG A 315 -9.17 -14.63 16.33
N VAL A 316 -8.08 -13.90 16.15
CA VAL A 316 -7.91 -12.95 15.04
C VAL A 316 -6.44 -12.88 14.61
N ALA A 317 -6.21 -12.81 13.31
CA ALA A 317 -4.93 -12.43 12.74
C ALA A 317 -4.96 -10.91 12.50
N PHE A 318 -4.23 -10.15 13.31
CA PHE A 318 -4.34 -8.69 13.34
C PHE A 318 -3.08 -7.99 12.83
N GLY A 319 -3.27 -6.91 12.07
CA GLY A 319 -2.22 -5.95 11.75
C GLY A 319 -2.75 -4.52 11.67
N SER A 320 -1.87 -3.54 11.84
CA SER A 320 -2.23 -2.12 11.83
C SER A 320 -1.22 -1.24 11.11
N GLY A 321 -1.64 -0.09 10.57
CA GLY A 321 -0.72 0.87 9.94
C GLY A 321 0.20 1.55 10.96
N THR A 322 -0.30 1.74 12.18
CA THR A 322 0.39 2.34 13.33
C THR A 322 0.89 1.28 14.30
N ALA A 323 1.86 1.63 15.14
CA ALA A 323 2.35 0.76 16.20
C ALA A 323 1.40 0.78 17.40
N PHE A 324 1.07 -0.41 17.92
CA PHE A 324 0.39 -0.60 19.19
C PHE A 324 1.33 -1.25 20.20
N GLN A 325 1.09 -1.00 21.48
CA GLN A 325 1.87 -1.63 22.55
C GLN A 325 1.56 -3.15 22.60
N PRO A 326 2.55 -3.97 22.98
CA PRO A 326 2.29 -5.36 23.31
C PRO A 326 1.28 -5.49 24.45
N PHE A 327 0.49 -6.57 24.44
CA PHE A 327 -0.46 -6.89 25.50
C PHE A 327 -0.55 -8.41 25.68
N THR A 328 -1.09 -8.86 26.81
CA THR A 328 -1.30 -10.29 27.09
C THR A 328 -2.71 -10.69 26.69
N ALA A 329 -2.85 -11.68 25.79
CA ALA A 329 -4.13 -12.28 25.43
C ALA A 329 -4.70 -13.11 26.59
N ALA A 330 -5.98 -13.50 26.52
CA ALA A 330 -6.63 -14.22 27.62
C ALA A 330 -6.05 -15.62 27.87
N ASP A 331 -5.38 -16.21 26.86
CA ASP A 331 -4.65 -17.48 26.99
C ASP A 331 -3.23 -17.32 27.56
N GLY A 332 -2.83 -16.11 27.93
CA GLY A 332 -1.53 -15.80 28.52
C GLY A 332 -0.42 -15.53 27.50
N LEU A 333 -0.70 -15.59 26.19
CA LEU A 333 0.28 -15.26 25.16
C LEU A 333 0.54 -13.74 25.13
N GLU A 334 1.81 -13.35 25.15
CA GLU A 334 2.18 -11.97 24.82
C GLU A 334 2.03 -11.76 23.31
N VAL A 335 1.07 -10.91 22.94
CA VAL A 335 0.80 -10.51 21.56
C VAL A 335 1.56 -9.23 21.26
N VAL A 336 2.32 -9.24 20.16
CA VAL A 336 2.96 -8.06 19.60
C VAL A 336 2.25 -7.73 18.28
N PRO A 337 1.35 -6.72 18.25
CA PRO A 337 0.60 -6.37 17.05
C PRO A 337 1.53 -6.03 15.88
N SER A 338 1.31 -6.68 14.74
CA SER A 338 2.12 -6.45 13.54
C SER A 338 1.82 -5.09 12.92
N GLN A 339 2.86 -4.36 12.53
CA GLN A 339 2.70 -3.08 11.86
C GLN A 339 2.75 -3.27 10.33
N ALA A 340 1.57 -3.28 9.69
CA ALA A 340 1.37 -3.35 8.25
C ALA A 340 1.67 -2.00 7.57
N ASN A 341 2.94 -1.60 7.61
CA ASN A 341 3.44 -0.36 7.06
C ASN A 341 4.22 -0.61 5.75
N ASN A 342 4.13 0.32 4.81
CA ASN A 342 4.83 0.24 3.52
C ASN A 342 6.36 0.25 3.62
N SER A 343 6.94 0.59 4.78
CA SER A 343 8.37 0.47 5.08
C SER A 343 8.94 -0.94 4.96
N PHE A 344 8.13 -2.00 5.02
CA PHE A 344 8.58 -3.36 4.68
C PHE A 344 8.73 -3.60 3.18
N ILE A 345 8.15 -2.74 2.34
CA ILE A 345 8.10 -2.91 0.88
C ILE A 345 9.05 -1.96 0.18
N PHE A 346 8.79 -0.66 0.24
CA PHE A 346 9.44 0.31 -0.66
C PHE A 346 10.97 0.31 -0.58
N PRO A 347 11.62 0.09 0.59
CA PRO A 347 13.08 0.10 0.64
C PRO A 347 13.68 -1.08 -0.12
N GLY A 348 13.14 -2.28 0.10
CA GLY A 348 13.56 -3.49 -0.61
C GLY A 348 13.17 -3.46 -2.08
N LEU A 349 11.96 -2.99 -2.40
CA LEU A 349 11.49 -2.79 -3.78
C LEU A 349 12.45 -1.88 -4.54
N GLY A 350 12.71 -0.69 -4.02
CA GLY A 350 13.59 0.27 -4.68
C GLY A 350 15.03 -0.24 -4.77
N PHE A 351 15.56 -0.86 -3.70
CA PHE A 351 16.91 -1.41 -3.72
C PHE A 351 17.05 -2.54 -4.75
N GLY A 352 16.07 -3.45 -4.83
CA GLY A 352 16.05 -4.52 -5.84
C GLY A 352 16.01 -3.96 -7.26
N CYS A 353 15.11 -3.01 -7.53
CA CYS A 353 14.96 -2.37 -8.82
C CYS A 353 16.25 -1.69 -9.30
N ILE A 354 16.89 -0.87 -8.46
CA ILE A 354 18.13 -0.19 -8.86
C ILE A 354 19.32 -1.14 -8.99
N SER A 355 19.30 -2.28 -8.28
CA SER A 355 20.36 -3.28 -8.34
C SER A 355 20.33 -4.08 -9.64
N CYS A 356 19.14 -4.35 -10.18
CA CYS A 356 18.98 -5.07 -11.45
C CYS A 356 18.72 -4.14 -12.65
N GLY A 357 18.65 -2.82 -12.45
CA GLY A 357 18.31 -1.87 -13.50
C GLY A 357 16.90 -2.09 -14.06
N ALA A 358 15.91 -2.33 -13.19
CA ALA A 358 14.53 -2.54 -13.61
C ALA A 358 13.99 -1.30 -14.36
N THR A 359 13.39 -1.51 -15.53
CA THR A 359 12.80 -0.45 -16.36
C THR A 359 11.31 -0.28 -16.10
N GLU A 360 10.67 -1.25 -15.44
CA GLU A 360 9.24 -1.23 -15.11
C GLU A 360 8.98 -1.90 -13.75
N ILE A 361 7.87 -1.55 -13.09
CA ILE A 361 7.40 -2.21 -11.87
C ILE A 361 6.08 -2.89 -12.18
N THR A 362 6.14 -4.20 -12.42
CA THR A 362 4.99 -5.04 -12.75
C THR A 362 4.27 -5.55 -11.50
N PRO A 363 3.02 -6.05 -11.63
CA PRO A 363 2.34 -6.74 -10.54
C PRO A 363 3.13 -7.93 -9.97
N ASP A 364 3.84 -8.70 -10.80
CA ASP A 364 4.67 -9.83 -10.36
C ASP A 364 5.82 -9.35 -9.46
N VAL A 365 6.42 -8.19 -9.75
CA VAL A 365 7.48 -7.60 -8.92
C VAL A 365 6.94 -7.19 -7.54
N LEU A 366 5.74 -6.63 -7.49
CA LEU A 366 5.07 -6.27 -6.24
C LEU A 366 4.63 -7.51 -5.44
N ASP A 367 4.16 -8.56 -6.12
CA ASP A 367 3.82 -9.84 -5.48
C ASP A 367 5.08 -10.50 -4.89
N ALA A 368 6.19 -10.49 -5.62
CA ALA A 368 7.47 -11.01 -5.14
C ALA A 368 7.95 -10.26 -3.89
N ALA A 369 7.82 -8.93 -3.86
CA ALA A 369 8.13 -8.14 -2.67
C ALA A 369 7.25 -8.55 -1.48
N SER A 370 5.94 -8.67 -1.70
CA SER A 370 4.96 -9.07 -0.69
C SER A 370 5.24 -10.46 -0.12
N THR A 371 5.52 -11.41 -1.02
CA THR A 371 5.86 -12.80 -0.69
C THR A 371 7.16 -12.88 0.10
N ALA A 372 8.19 -12.08 -0.26
CA ALA A 372 9.46 -12.07 0.45
C ALA A 372 9.33 -11.53 1.88
N VAL A 373 8.51 -10.50 2.10
CA VAL A 373 8.18 -10.03 3.46
C VAL A 373 7.50 -11.13 4.25
N ALA A 374 6.43 -11.71 3.71
CA ALA A 374 5.68 -12.78 4.37
C ALA A 374 6.57 -14.00 4.67
N ALA A 375 7.48 -14.37 3.77
CA ALA A 375 8.44 -15.47 3.96
C ALA A 375 9.51 -15.17 5.02
N SER A 376 9.74 -13.90 5.36
CA SER A 376 10.76 -13.49 6.34
C SER A 376 10.31 -13.64 7.81
N LEU A 377 9.03 -13.96 8.05
CA LEU A 377 8.53 -14.37 9.35
C LEU A 377 9.26 -15.62 9.86
N THR A 378 9.79 -15.49 11.06
CA THR A 378 10.41 -16.56 11.84
C THR A 378 9.35 -17.41 12.54
N GLN A 379 9.77 -18.60 13.00
CA GLN A 379 8.87 -19.46 13.77
C GLN A 379 8.46 -18.82 15.11
N GLU A 380 9.35 -18.06 15.75
CA GLU A 380 9.06 -17.35 17.00
C GLU A 380 7.99 -16.26 16.80
N GLU A 381 8.11 -15.45 15.74
CA GLU A 381 7.10 -14.45 15.38
C GLU A 381 5.73 -15.09 15.10
N LEU A 382 5.69 -16.22 14.37
CA LEU A 382 4.46 -16.97 14.12
C LEU A 382 3.85 -17.53 15.41
N GLN A 383 4.67 -18.03 16.34
CA GLN A 383 4.20 -18.52 17.65
C GLN A 383 3.58 -17.41 18.50
N ARG A 384 4.03 -16.16 18.31
CA ARG A 384 3.43 -14.95 18.92
C ARG A 384 2.27 -14.37 18.11
N ARG A 385 1.76 -15.10 17.11
CA ARG A 385 0.67 -14.69 16.21
C ARG A 385 0.97 -13.43 15.38
N SER A 386 2.24 -13.11 15.16
CA SER A 386 2.62 -12.02 14.27
C SER A 386 2.36 -12.42 12.81
N ILE A 387 1.86 -11.46 12.01
CA ILE A 387 1.57 -11.63 10.59
C ILE A 387 2.59 -10.92 9.69
N LEU A 388 3.51 -10.16 10.30
CA LEU A 388 4.67 -9.55 9.64
C LEU A 388 5.91 -9.67 10.54
N PRO A 389 7.13 -9.58 9.98
CA PRO A 389 8.36 -9.56 10.76
C PRO A 389 8.43 -8.38 11.74
N ASP A 390 9.25 -8.51 12.79
CA ASP A 390 9.57 -7.39 13.69
C ASP A 390 10.23 -6.24 12.92
N THR A 391 9.80 -4.99 13.17
CA THR A 391 10.34 -3.79 12.52
C THR A 391 11.82 -3.57 12.82
N LYS A 392 12.36 -4.11 13.93
CA LYS A 392 13.81 -4.12 14.21
C LYS A 392 14.62 -4.86 13.15
N ARG A 393 13.98 -5.75 12.39
CA ARG A 393 14.59 -6.54 11.31
C ARG A 393 14.39 -5.91 9.93
N LEU A 394 13.88 -4.67 9.84
CA LEU A 394 13.59 -3.99 8.57
C LEU A 394 14.74 -4.06 7.56
N ARG A 395 15.99 -3.84 8.01
CA ARG A 395 17.16 -3.90 7.11
C ARG A 395 17.40 -5.31 6.55
N GLU A 396 17.30 -6.34 7.40
CA GLU A 396 17.43 -7.74 6.98
C GLU A 396 16.32 -8.11 5.98
N VAL A 397 15.08 -7.75 6.30
CA VAL A 397 13.92 -8.02 5.45
C VAL A 397 14.04 -7.27 4.12
N ALA A 398 14.46 -6.00 4.13
CA ALA A 398 14.64 -5.22 2.91
C ALA A 398 15.65 -5.86 1.94
N LEU A 399 16.73 -6.48 2.44
CA LEU A 399 17.67 -7.22 1.60
C LEU A 399 17.04 -8.46 0.95
N ARG A 400 16.22 -9.21 1.71
CA ARG A 400 15.49 -10.38 1.17
C ARG A 400 14.47 -9.95 0.11
N VAL A 401 13.75 -8.86 0.37
CA VAL A 401 12.82 -8.24 -0.59
C VAL A 401 13.56 -7.78 -1.84
N ALA A 402 14.69 -7.08 -1.70
CA ALA A 402 15.49 -6.62 -2.83
C ALA A 402 15.95 -7.77 -3.73
N ALA A 403 16.39 -8.88 -3.14
CA ALA A 403 16.78 -10.06 -3.89
C ALA A 403 15.61 -10.70 -4.66
N ALA A 404 14.46 -10.85 -4.00
CA ALA A 404 13.26 -11.39 -4.62
C ALA A 404 12.75 -10.50 -5.76
N VAL A 405 12.76 -9.19 -5.56
CA VAL A 405 12.40 -8.18 -6.57
C VAL A 405 13.33 -8.25 -7.77
N ALA A 406 14.65 -8.31 -7.55
CA ALA A 406 15.61 -8.43 -8.64
C ALA A 406 15.41 -9.71 -9.47
N LEU A 407 15.10 -10.83 -8.80
CA LEU A 407 14.80 -12.10 -9.48
C LEU A 407 13.48 -12.05 -10.27
N ALA A 408 12.43 -11.44 -9.69
CA ALA A 408 11.15 -11.27 -10.35
C ALA A 408 11.27 -10.35 -11.57
N ALA A 409 11.95 -9.21 -11.44
CA ALA A 409 12.20 -8.28 -12.54
C ALA A 409 12.94 -8.94 -13.71
N LYS A 410 13.91 -9.83 -13.41
CA LYS A 410 14.60 -10.62 -14.44
C LYS A 410 13.66 -11.62 -15.11
N THR A 411 12.82 -12.31 -14.34
CA THR A 411 11.86 -13.30 -14.86
C THR A 411 10.80 -12.65 -15.74
N SER A 412 10.29 -11.49 -15.35
CA SER A 412 9.33 -10.70 -16.13
C SER A 412 9.99 -9.94 -17.30
N MET A 413 11.30 -10.14 -17.55
CA MET A 413 12.07 -9.49 -18.63
C MET A 413 12.08 -7.95 -18.58
N VAL A 414 11.95 -7.37 -17.38
CA VAL A 414 11.99 -5.92 -17.15
C VAL A 414 13.31 -5.44 -16.54
N ALA A 415 14.30 -6.33 -16.35
CA ALA A 415 15.65 -5.98 -15.92
C ALA A 415 16.54 -5.62 -17.13
N SER A 416 17.39 -4.60 -16.99
CA SER A 416 18.31 -4.21 -18.07
C SER A 416 19.44 -5.24 -18.26
N SER A 417 19.86 -5.45 -19.51
CA SER A 417 20.98 -6.35 -19.85
C SER A 417 22.34 -5.78 -19.44
N GLU A 418 22.45 -4.45 -19.32
CA GLU A 418 23.72 -3.73 -19.06
C GLU A 418 24.24 -3.89 -17.63
N ASN A 419 23.36 -4.12 -16.63
CA ASN A 419 23.76 -4.31 -15.23
C ASN A 419 24.03 -5.77 -14.83
N SER A 420 24.07 -6.69 -15.80
CA SER A 420 24.26 -8.13 -15.57
C SER A 420 25.65 -8.54 -15.04
N THR A 421 26.57 -7.60 -14.85
CA THR A 421 27.98 -7.88 -14.48
C THR A 421 28.42 -7.38 -13.10
N GLY A 422 27.57 -6.73 -12.30
CA GLY A 422 28.05 -6.00 -11.10
C GLY A 422 27.67 -6.52 -9.72
N THR A 423 26.41 -6.91 -9.50
CA THR A 423 25.92 -7.21 -8.14
C THR A 423 25.09 -8.49 -8.16
N VAL A 424 25.75 -9.63 -8.03
CA VAL A 424 25.05 -10.86 -7.67
C VAL A 424 24.65 -10.72 -6.20
N VAL A 425 23.39 -10.39 -5.94
CA VAL A 425 22.81 -10.56 -4.59
C VAL A 425 22.76 -12.07 -4.34
N ARG A 426 23.86 -12.63 -3.83
CA ARG A 426 23.90 -14.00 -3.33
C ARG A 426 23.16 -14.01 -2.00
N VAL A 427 21.87 -14.33 -2.05
CA VAL A 427 21.14 -14.71 -0.84
C VAL A 427 21.63 -16.11 -0.45
N ALA A 428 22.39 -16.21 0.64
CA ALA A 428 22.68 -17.51 1.23
C ALA A 428 21.35 -18.08 1.74
N HIS A 429 21.01 -19.28 1.24
CA HIS A 429 19.82 -20.03 1.64
C HIS A 429 19.85 -20.46 3.10
#